data_AF-A0AAD3DDL3-F1
#
_entry.id   AF-A0AAD3DDL3-F1
#
_cell.length_a   1.000
_cell.length_b   1.000
_cell.length_c   1.000
_cell.angle_alpha   90.00
_cell.angle_beta   90.00
_cell.angle_gamma   90.00
#
_symmetry.space_group_name_H-M   'P 1'
#
loop_
_entity.id
_entity.type
_entity.pdbx_description
1 polymer ?
#
loop_
_entity_poly.entity_id
_entity_poly.type
_entity_poly.pdbx_seq_one_letter_code
_entity_poly.pdbx_strand_id
1 'polypeptide(L)'
;GASGGRGARGGAAAAATGGEEDDDDTSSTGSDQQQEPDPFYDEAADDADEAWANRQRGGRVSDAVLSCPGCFTTLCIDCQRHEKFHQQYRAMFVMNCQVEEEGEEDGGAGFNPASPE
;
A
#
# COMPACT_ATOMS: atom_id res chain seq x y z
N GLY A 1 53.79 -28.10 48.68
CA GLY A 1 53.67 -26.64 48.72
C GLY A 1 52.33 -26.25 48.16
N ALA A 2 51.54 -25.50 48.93
CA ALA A 2 50.22 -25.01 48.57
C ALA A 2 50.29 -23.76 47.67
N SER A 3 49.20 -23.52 46.92
CA SER A 3 48.64 -22.24 46.41
C SER A 3 48.12 -22.50 44.98
N GLY A 4 46.83 -22.45 44.71
CA GLY A 4 45.91 -21.30 44.71
C GLY A 4 45.28 -21.27 43.30
N GLY A 5 44.05 -20.86 43.03
CA GLY A 5 42.96 -20.34 43.84
C GLY A 5 41.76 -20.02 42.94
N ARG A 6 40.72 -19.48 43.58
CA ARG A 6 39.63 -18.64 43.04
C ARG A 6 38.56 -19.34 42.20
N GLY A 7 37.37 -19.45 42.81
CA GLY A 7 36.13 -19.77 42.11
C GLY A 7 35.56 -18.59 41.33
N ALA A 8 34.57 -18.88 40.51
CA ALA A 8 33.60 -17.91 40.03
C ALA A 8 32.22 -18.59 39.93
N ARG A 9 31.34 -18.12 40.81
CA ARG A 9 29.89 -18.16 40.72
C ARG A 9 29.46 -17.11 39.70
N GLY A 10 28.53 -17.46 38.83
CA GLY A 10 27.87 -16.57 37.88
C GLY A 10 27.19 -17.45 36.85
N GLY A 11 25.88 -17.49 36.72
CA GLY A 11 24.87 -16.47 36.96
C GLY A 11 24.03 -16.49 35.70
N ALA A 12 22.93 -17.22 35.73
CA ALA A 12 21.97 -17.25 34.62
C ALA A 12 21.36 -15.84 34.51
N ALA A 13 21.72 -15.10 33.46
CA ALA A 13 20.98 -13.92 33.07
C ALA A 13 19.80 -14.39 32.20
N ALA A 14 18.65 -14.59 32.83
CA ALA A 14 17.39 -14.71 32.12
C ALA A 14 17.07 -13.36 31.46
N ALA A 15 16.59 -13.44 30.22
CA ALA A 15 16.17 -12.31 29.41
C ALA A 15 15.06 -11.52 30.13
N ALA A 16 15.25 -10.20 30.24
CA ALA A 16 14.16 -9.29 30.58
C ALA A 16 13.37 -9.00 29.30
N THR A 17 12.27 -9.71 29.10
CA THR A 17 11.18 -9.26 28.23
C THR A 17 10.34 -8.28 29.06
N GLY A 18 10.53 -6.98 28.87
CA GLY A 18 9.46 -6.02 29.13
C GLY A 18 8.48 -6.11 27.96
N GLY A 19 7.16 -6.19 28.12
CA GLY A 19 6.34 -5.85 29.27
C GLY A 19 5.49 -4.64 28.90
N GLU A 20 4.54 -4.83 27.99
CA GLU A 20 3.36 -3.99 27.80
C GLU A 20 2.21 -4.96 27.50
N GLU A 21 1.45 -5.24 28.55
CA GLU A 21 0.19 -5.96 28.53
C GLU A 21 -0.88 -4.86 28.36
N ASP A 22 -1.44 -4.71 27.16
CA ASP A 22 -2.63 -3.89 26.96
C ASP A 22 -3.84 -4.66 27.52
N ASP A 23 -4.35 -4.20 28.67
CA ASP A 23 -5.64 -4.58 29.25
C ASP A 23 -6.77 -4.15 28.29
N ASP A 24 -7.16 -5.03 27.36
CA ASP A 24 -8.44 -4.91 26.66
C ASP A 24 -9.55 -5.39 27.61
N ASP A 25 -10.42 -4.45 27.99
CA ASP A 25 -11.55 -4.62 28.91
C ASP A 25 -12.53 -5.68 28.36
N THR A 26 -12.24 -6.95 28.65
CA THR A 26 -13.15 -8.07 28.40
C THR A 26 -14.33 -7.99 29.36
N SER A 27 -15.31 -7.13 29.06
CA SER A 27 -16.62 -7.19 29.69
C SER A 27 -17.32 -8.51 29.29
N SER A 28 -17.11 -9.55 30.09
CA SER A 28 -17.80 -10.83 29.95
C SER A 28 -19.26 -10.67 30.33
N THR A 29 -20.13 -10.57 29.32
CA THR A 29 -21.53 -10.98 29.44
C THR A 29 -21.83 -11.89 28.26
N GLY A 30 -22.07 -13.17 28.57
CA GLY A 30 -22.27 -14.20 27.57
C GLY A 30 -23.44 -13.89 26.64
N SER A 31 -23.12 -13.77 25.36
CA SER A 31 -24.01 -14.05 24.25
C SER A 31 -23.12 -14.32 23.04
N ASP A 32 -23.14 -15.57 22.57
CA ASP A 32 -22.69 -16.00 21.24
C ASP A 32 -23.57 -15.25 20.23
N GLN A 33 -23.34 -13.95 20.07
CA GLN A 33 -23.96 -13.18 19.00
C GLN A 33 -22.98 -13.31 17.86
N GLN A 34 -23.27 -14.27 16.98
CA GLN A 34 -22.82 -14.18 15.60
C GLN A 34 -23.27 -12.80 15.12
N GLN A 35 -22.37 -11.83 15.20
CA GLN A 35 -22.63 -10.51 14.66
C GLN A 35 -22.78 -10.76 13.16
N GLU A 36 -24.01 -10.62 12.65
CA GLU A 36 -24.24 -10.80 11.22
C GLU A 36 -23.24 -9.89 10.49
N PRO A 37 -22.47 -10.43 9.52
CA PRO A 37 -21.47 -9.64 8.83
C PRO A 37 -22.18 -8.44 8.20
N ASP A 38 -21.64 -7.24 8.42
CA ASP A 38 -22.18 -6.02 7.83
C ASP A 38 -22.26 -6.25 6.31
N PRO A 39 -23.46 -6.24 5.69
CA PRO A 39 -23.62 -6.49 4.26
C PRO A 39 -22.84 -5.50 3.38
N PHE A 40 -22.37 -4.39 3.94
CA PHE A 40 -21.59 -3.37 3.25
C PHE A 40 -20.07 -3.48 3.45
N TYR A 41 -19.59 -4.30 4.40
CA TYR A 41 -18.16 -4.47 4.65
C TYR A 41 -17.67 -5.81 4.11
N ASP A 42 -16.70 -5.75 3.19
CA ASP A 42 -15.99 -6.92 2.67
C ASP A 42 -14.54 -6.86 3.14
N GLU A 43 -14.17 -7.80 4.02
CA GLU A 43 -12.82 -7.91 4.58
C GLU A 43 -11.75 -8.25 3.53
N ALA A 44 -12.15 -8.83 2.38
CA ALA A 44 -11.23 -9.22 1.31
C ALA A 44 -11.10 -8.15 0.22
N ALA A 45 -11.85 -7.05 0.29
CA ALA A 45 -11.84 -5.99 -0.71
C ALA A 45 -10.44 -5.38 -0.87
N ASP A 46 -9.76 -5.09 0.26
CA ASP A 46 -8.41 -4.51 0.26
C ASP A 46 -7.39 -5.46 -0.38
N ASP A 47 -7.45 -6.76 -0.08
CA ASP A 47 -6.56 -7.77 -0.67
C ASP A 47 -6.77 -7.91 -2.19
N ALA A 48 -8.03 -7.84 -2.63
CA ALA A 48 -8.38 -7.90 -4.05
C ALA A 48 -7.85 -6.67 -4.81
N ASP A 49 -8.01 -5.48 -4.22
CA ASP A 49 -7.52 -4.23 -4.77
C ASP A 49 -5.98 -4.18 -4.82
N GLU A 50 -5.30 -4.66 -3.78
CA GLU A 50 -3.84 -4.78 -3.77
C GLU A 50 -3.36 -5.74 -4.87
N ALA A 51 -3.99 -6.92 -5.00
CA ALA A 51 -3.64 -7.89 -6.03
C ALA A 51 -3.83 -7.32 -7.45
N TRP A 52 -4.90 -6.55 -7.66
CA TRP A 52 -5.13 -5.85 -8.93
C TRP A 52 -4.05 -4.79 -9.19
N ALA A 53 -3.70 -3.97 -8.22
CA ALA A 53 -2.68 -2.92 -8.35
C ALA A 53 -1.30 -3.54 -8.65
N ASN A 54 -0.94 -4.62 -7.96
CA ASN A 54 0.30 -5.36 -8.18
C ASN A 54 0.36 -5.97 -9.58
N ARG A 55 -0.77 -6.49 -10.09
CA ARG A 55 -0.87 -6.99 -11.46
C ARG A 55 -0.65 -5.88 -12.49
N GLN A 56 -1.23 -4.70 -12.29
CA GLN A 56 -1.04 -3.56 -13.20
C GLN A 56 0.40 -3.06 -13.23
N ARG A 57 1.09 -3.07 -12.08
CA ARG A 57 2.51 -2.66 -11.98
C ARG A 57 3.47 -3.67 -12.60
N GLY A 58 3.10 -4.94 -12.70
CA GLY A 58 3.98 -5.98 -13.25
C GLY A 58 5.31 -6.10 -12.52
N GLY A 59 5.31 -5.91 -11.19
CA GLY A 59 6.51 -5.96 -10.34
C GLY A 59 7.33 -4.68 -10.27
N ARG A 60 6.91 -3.59 -10.93
CA ARG A 60 7.55 -2.28 -10.82
C ARG A 60 7.17 -1.58 -9.52
N VAL A 61 8.13 -0.85 -8.94
CA VAL A 61 7.88 0.04 -7.79
C VAL A 61 7.43 1.40 -8.35
N SER A 62 6.29 1.90 -7.90
CA SER A 62 5.79 3.23 -8.24
C SER A 62 5.97 4.17 -7.05
N ASP A 63 6.27 5.43 -7.33
CA ASP A 63 6.35 6.48 -6.31
C ASP A 63 4.97 6.94 -5.81
N ALA A 64 3.92 6.81 -6.62
CA ALA A 64 2.59 7.35 -6.32
C ALA A 64 1.46 6.67 -7.11
N VAL A 65 0.22 6.99 -6.73
CA VAL A 65 -1.00 6.73 -7.50
C VAL A 65 -1.64 8.09 -7.77
N LEU A 66 -2.04 8.36 -9.02
CA LEU A 66 -2.69 9.61 -9.41
C LEU A 66 -4.18 9.39 -9.60
N SER A 67 -4.98 10.30 -9.05
CA SER A 67 -6.44 10.32 -9.19
C SER A 67 -6.91 11.66 -9.74
N CYS A 68 -8.02 11.64 -10.49
CA CYS A 68 -8.65 12.86 -10.99
C CYS A 68 -9.18 13.69 -9.81
N PRO A 69 -8.83 14.99 -9.69
CA PRO A 69 -9.30 15.81 -8.58
C PRO A 69 -10.80 16.12 -8.61
N GLY A 70 -11.48 15.89 -9.74
CA GLY A 70 -12.92 16.12 -9.87
C GLY A 70 -13.77 14.91 -9.52
N CYS A 71 -13.45 13.74 -10.09
CA CYS A 71 -14.24 12.52 -9.93
C CYS A 71 -13.57 11.43 -9.09
N PHE A 72 -12.37 11.68 -8.57
CA PHE A 72 -11.55 10.75 -7.78
C PHE A 72 -11.20 9.43 -8.46
N THR A 73 -11.50 9.27 -9.75
CA THR A 73 -11.12 8.09 -10.52
C THR A 73 -9.61 7.98 -10.62
N THR A 74 -9.07 6.80 -10.34
CA THR A 74 -7.65 6.52 -10.51
C THR A 74 -7.26 6.66 -11.98
N LEU A 75 -6.26 7.50 -12.24
CA LEU A 75 -5.74 7.78 -13.58
C LEU A 75 -4.45 7.04 -13.86
N CYS A 76 -3.64 6.77 -12.84
CA CYS A 76 -2.36 6.10 -13.03
C CYS A 76 -1.90 5.38 -11.76
N ILE A 77 -1.52 4.11 -11.90
CA ILE A 77 -1.01 3.27 -10.80
C ILE A 77 0.53 3.30 -10.75
N ASP A 78 1.17 3.63 -11.87
CA ASP A 78 2.63 3.60 -12.06
C ASP A 78 3.16 4.99 -12.42
N CYS A 79 3.78 5.65 -11.46
CA CYS A 79 4.18 7.04 -11.51
C CYS A 79 5.67 7.17 -11.21
N GLN A 80 6.32 8.09 -11.94
CA GLN A 80 7.69 8.48 -11.70
C GLN A 80 7.73 9.86 -11.06
N ARG A 81 8.38 9.97 -9.91
CA ARG A 81 8.60 11.26 -9.23
C ARG A 81 9.74 12.03 -9.89
N HIS A 82 9.53 13.34 -10.08
CA HIS A 82 10.55 14.21 -10.66
C HIS A 82 11.75 14.38 -9.71
N GLU A 83 12.98 14.34 -10.26
CA GLU A 83 14.22 14.35 -9.47
C GLU A 83 14.42 15.66 -8.69
N LYS A 84 14.13 16.80 -9.33
CA LYS A 84 14.31 18.14 -8.72
C LYS A 84 13.11 18.60 -7.89
N PHE A 85 11.91 18.13 -8.22
CA PHE A 85 10.65 18.62 -7.67
C PHE A 85 9.82 17.44 -7.17
N HIS A 86 10.04 17.03 -5.91
CA HIS A 86 9.43 15.83 -5.34
C HIS A 86 7.89 15.84 -5.29
N GLN A 87 7.26 17.00 -5.43
CA GLN A 87 5.80 17.15 -5.51
C GLN A 87 5.23 16.96 -6.93
N GLN A 88 6.09 16.82 -7.94
CA GLN A 88 5.68 16.60 -9.33
C GLN A 88 5.86 15.13 -9.69
N TYR A 89 4.82 14.57 -10.29
CA TYR A 89 4.75 13.18 -10.69
C TYR A 89 4.34 13.08 -12.15
N ARG A 90 4.99 12.19 -12.88
CA ARG A 90 4.63 11.86 -14.25
C ARG A 90 3.91 10.50 -14.27
N ALA A 91 2.74 10.47 -14.89
CA ALA A 91 2.03 9.24 -15.19
C ALA A 91 2.78 8.45 -16.28
N MET A 92 3.06 7.17 -16.04
CA MET A 92 3.68 6.30 -17.05
C MET A 92 2.66 5.74 -18.03
N PHE A 93 1.52 5.31 -17.51
CA PHE A 93 0.39 4.79 -18.29
C PHE A 93 -0.90 5.35 -17.71
N VAL A 94 -1.61 6.16 -18.51
CA VAL A 94 -2.86 6.78 -18.10
C VAL A 94 -4.03 5.86 -18.47
N MET A 95 -4.95 5.69 -17.54
CA MET A 95 -6.23 5.01 -17.71
C MET A 95 -7.36 5.96 -17.31
N ASN A 96 -8.58 5.68 -17.77
CA ASN A 96 -9.79 6.43 -17.39
C ASN A 96 -9.76 7.95 -17.71
N CYS A 97 -8.90 8.37 -18.64
CA CYS A 97 -8.83 9.74 -19.14
C CYS A 97 -8.94 9.75 -20.66
N GLN A 98 -9.78 10.62 -21.21
CA GLN A 98 -9.86 10.91 -22.64
C GLN A 98 -9.53 12.39 -22.83
N VAL A 99 -8.63 12.69 -23.77
CA VAL A 99 -8.29 14.06 -24.13
C VAL A 99 -9.22 14.46 -25.26
N GLU A 100 -10.10 15.42 -25.01
CA GLU A 100 -10.85 16.07 -26.09
C GLU A 100 -9.92 17.06 -26.79
N GLU A 101 -9.58 16.78 -28.05
CA GLU A 101 -8.88 17.75 -28.89
C GLU A 101 -9.90 18.81 -29.31
N GLU A 102 -9.81 20.01 -28.75
CA GLU A 102 -10.66 21.13 -29.18
C GLU A 102 -10.20 21.60 -30.57
N GLY A 103 -10.73 20.96 -31.62
CA GLY A 103 -10.72 21.45 -32.99
C GLY A 103 -10.44 20.40 -34.06
N GLU A 104 -11.46 19.65 -34.48
CA GLU A 104 -12.02 19.68 -35.83
C GLU A 104 -13.28 18.81 -35.84
N GLU A 105 -14.37 19.33 -36.42
CA GLU A 105 -15.55 18.52 -36.71
C GLU A 105 -15.13 17.42 -37.70
N ASP A 106 -15.68 16.21 -37.49
CA ASP A 106 -15.53 15.01 -38.33
C ASP A 106 -14.20 14.23 -38.28
N GLY A 107 -14.27 13.07 -37.61
CA GLY A 107 -13.53 11.88 -38.04
C GLY A 107 -12.27 11.57 -37.24
N GLY A 108 -12.48 10.87 -36.11
CA GLY A 108 -11.40 10.35 -35.27
C GLY A 108 -10.29 9.65 -36.04
N ALA A 109 -9.06 10.09 -35.79
CA ALA A 109 -7.88 9.25 -35.86
C ALA A 109 -7.30 9.20 -34.45
N GLY A 110 -7.51 8.06 -33.78
CA GLY A 110 -6.96 7.84 -32.44
C GLY A 110 -5.45 8.03 -32.42
N PHE A 111 -4.96 8.54 -31.30
CA PHE A 111 -3.53 8.61 -30.95
C PHE A 111 -2.83 7.29 -31.34
N ASN A 112 -1.98 7.36 -32.38
CA ASN A 112 -1.20 6.23 -32.85
C ASN A 112 0.23 6.37 -32.29
N PRO A 113 0.60 5.64 -31.23
CA PRO A 113 1.92 5.77 -30.58
C PRO A 113 3.09 5.24 -31.43
N ALA A 114 2.86 4.82 -32.68
CA ALA A 114 3.84 4.23 -33.56
C ALA A 114 4.43 5.17 -34.64
N SER A 115 4.11 6.48 -34.62
CA SER A 115 4.78 7.44 -35.52
C SER A 115 6.14 7.87 -34.94
N PRO A 116 7.26 7.59 -35.62
CA PRO A 116 8.57 8.13 -35.24
C PRO A 116 8.69 9.59 -35.69
N GLU A 117 9.36 10.41 -34.87
CA GLU A 117 9.79 11.78 -35.23
C GLU A 117 10.79 11.81 -36.39
#